data_AF-A0A1M3PZ47-F1
#
_entry.id   AF-A0A1M3PZ47-F1
#
_cell.length_a   1.000
_cell.length_b   1.000
_cell.length_c   1.000
_cell.angle_alpha   90.00
_cell.angle_beta   90.00
_cell.angle_gamma   90.00
#
_symmetry.space_group_name_H-M   'P 1'
#
loop_
_entity.id
_entity.type
_entity.pdbx_description
1 polymer ?
#
loop_
_entity_poly.entity_id
_entity_poly.type
_entity_poly.pdbx_seq_one_letter_code
_entity_poly.pdbx_strand_id
1 'polypeptide(L)'
;MVAQQDCADIPAPIWDQEVLRIALRTAAHVAGKGARRLGLSRADREDLRQDILVVLIQRSRRYDPDRSAWSTFAALIARHVVADRAQAERQSDAPVFVPLEVDDFPVGCSITCQGADDPTLSLDLQRVAEELPQAPRSILRLLSAAGDVADAQRASCQPCASFYRSLADLRLWLRASGMRPPGRMPDRRMRATP
;
A
#
# COMPACT_ATOMS: atom_id res chain seq x y z
N MET A 1 -30.41 23.56 15.25
CA MET A 1 -31.46 22.75 14.61
C MET A 1 -30.93 22.32 13.25
N VAL A 2 -30.10 21.27 13.24
CA VAL A 2 -29.50 20.75 12.01
C VAL A 2 -30.54 19.81 11.40
N ALA A 3 -31.06 20.18 10.24
CA ALA A 3 -31.93 19.31 9.47
C ALA A 3 -31.10 18.12 9.00
N GLN A 4 -31.22 17.00 9.72
CA GLN A 4 -30.95 15.67 9.19
C GLN A 4 -31.73 15.56 7.87
N GLN A 5 -31.01 15.61 6.75
CA GLN A 5 -31.58 15.22 5.48
C GLN A 5 -31.82 13.71 5.56
N ASP A 6 -33.10 13.35 5.63
CA ASP A 6 -33.61 11.99 5.45
C ASP A 6 -32.87 11.32 4.29
N CYS A 7 -32.14 10.25 4.63
CA CYS A 7 -31.69 9.26 3.65
C CYS A 7 -32.94 8.60 3.07
N ALA A 8 -33.53 9.22 2.06
CA ALA A 8 -34.47 8.54 1.19
C ALA A 8 -33.73 7.31 0.64
N ASP A 9 -34.18 6.12 1.04
CA ASP A 9 -33.77 4.84 0.48
C ASP A 9 -34.18 4.83 -1.00
N ILE A 10 -33.31 5.38 -1.86
CA ILE A 10 -33.45 5.26 -3.29
C ILE A 10 -33.17 3.78 -3.59
N PRO A 11 -34.15 3.01 -4.12
CA PRO A 11 -33.93 1.61 -4.42
C PRO A 11 -32.74 1.51 -5.36
N ALA A 12 -31.73 0.74 -4.93
CA ALA A 12 -30.54 0.51 -5.73
C ALA A 12 -30.96 0.04 -7.13
N PRO A 13 -30.32 0.54 -8.21
CA PRO A 13 -30.67 0.12 -9.55
C PRO A 13 -30.54 -1.39 -9.64
N ILE A 14 -31.53 -2.02 -10.27
CA ILE A 14 -31.49 -3.46 -10.55
C ILE A 14 -30.28 -3.68 -11.44
N TRP A 15 -29.25 -4.34 -10.91
CA TRP A 15 -28.06 -4.73 -11.66
C TRP A 15 -28.41 -5.86 -12.63
N ASP A 16 -29.12 -5.52 -13.70
CA ASP A 16 -29.41 -6.45 -14.78
C ASP A 16 -28.15 -6.76 -15.60
N GLN A 17 -28.25 -7.74 -16.49
CA GLN A 17 -27.12 -8.16 -17.31
C GLN A 17 -26.62 -7.07 -18.27
N GLU A 18 -27.47 -6.14 -18.69
CA GLU A 18 -27.09 -5.07 -19.61
C GLU A 18 -26.32 -3.96 -18.90
N VAL A 19 -26.85 -3.49 -17.77
CA VAL A 19 -26.23 -2.55 -16.84
C VAL A 19 -24.85 -3.05 -16.42
N LEU A 20 -24.75 -4.32 -16.03
CA LEU A 20 -23.47 -4.95 -15.67
C LEU A 20 -22.49 -4.99 -16.84
N ARG A 21 -22.95 -5.38 -18.04
CA ARG A 21 -22.09 -5.45 -19.24
C ARG A 21 -21.56 -4.07 -19.62
N ILE A 22 -22.39 -3.04 -19.54
CA ILE A 22 -22.01 -1.65 -19.81
C ILE A 22 -20.98 -1.17 -18.78
N ALA A 23 -21.20 -1.46 -17.49
CA ALA A 23 -20.27 -1.14 -16.42
C ALA A 23 -18.88 -1.76 -16.66
N LEU A 24 -18.83 -3.07 -16.88
CA LEU A 24 -17.59 -3.82 -17.10
C LEU A 24 -16.82 -3.33 -18.35
N ARG A 25 -17.53 -3.10 -19.47
CA ARG A 25 -16.91 -2.60 -20.70
C ARG A 25 -16.38 -1.18 -20.53
N THR A 26 -17.17 -0.30 -19.91
CA THR A 26 -16.79 1.09 -19.65
C THR A 26 -15.56 1.15 -18.76
N ALA A 27 -15.56 0.40 -17.65
CA ALA A 27 -14.42 0.34 -16.74
C ALA A 27 -13.15 -0.17 -17.44
N ALA A 28 -13.24 -1.30 -18.16
CA ALA A 28 -12.10 -1.86 -18.87
C ALA A 28 -11.53 -0.92 -19.95
N HIS A 29 -12.41 -0.24 -20.69
CA HIS A 29 -12.02 0.71 -21.73
C HIS A 29 -11.35 1.95 -21.15
N VAL A 30 -11.98 2.58 -20.15
CA VAL A 30 -11.50 3.82 -19.54
C VAL A 30 -10.23 3.57 -18.73
N ALA A 31 -10.14 2.50 -17.95
CA ALA A 31 -8.91 2.10 -17.26
C ALA A 31 -7.77 1.81 -18.25
N GLY A 32 -8.05 1.12 -19.36
CA GLY A 32 -7.04 0.88 -20.40
C GLY A 32 -6.52 2.17 -21.05
N LYS A 33 -7.41 3.11 -21.35
CA LYS A 33 -7.05 4.42 -21.90
C LYS A 33 -6.28 5.26 -20.89
N GLY A 34 -6.72 5.29 -19.63
CA GLY A 34 -6.08 6.00 -18.53
C GLY A 34 -4.68 5.45 -18.24
N ALA A 35 -4.55 4.12 -18.13
CA ALA A 35 -3.28 3.44 -17.90
C ALA A 35 -2.23 3.75 -18.97
N ARG A 36 -2.63 3.78 -20.25
CA ARG A 36 -1.72 4.18 -21.34
C ARG A 36 -1.23 5.62 -21.20
N ARG A 37 -2.10 6.54 -20.78
CA ARG A 37 -1.76 7.96 -20.61
C ARG A 37 -0.84 8.19 -19.41
N LEU A 38 -1.00 7.39 -18.36
CA LEU A 38 -0.28 7.50 -17.10
C LEU A 38 0.95 6.57 -17.01
N GLY A 39 1.21 5.74 -18.03
CA GLY A 39 2.34 4.80 -18.02
C GLY A 39 2.20 3.65 -17.00
N LEU A 40 0.96 3.32 -16.60
CA LEU A 40 0.68 2.36 -15.53
C LEU A 40 1.02 0.91 -15.91
N SER A 41 1.40 0.11 -14.92
CA SER A 41 1.63 -1.32 -15.10
C SER A 41 0.32 -2.07 -15.39
N ARG A 42 0.43 -3.35 -15.77
CA ARG A 42 -0.75 -4.21 -15.94
C ARG A 42 -1.55 -4.37 -14.64
N ALA A 43 -0.86 -4.43 -13.50
CA ALA A 43 -1.50 -4.54 -12.19
C ALA A 43 -2.27 -3.25 -11.85
N ASP A 44 -1.60 -2.10 -11.94
CA ASP A 44 -2.22 -0.79 -11.67
C ASP A 44 -3.42 -0.50 -12.60
N ARG A 45 -3.37 -0.99 -13.84
CA ARG A 45 -4.52 -0.92 -14.76
C ARG A 45 -5.71 -1.73 -14.26
N GLU A 46 -5.47 -2.92 -13.73
CA GLU A 46 -6.53 -3.78 -13.20
C GLU A 46 -7.09 -3.20 -11.91
N ASP A 47 -6.25 -2.63 -11.06
CA ASP A 47 -6.67 -1.92 -9.85
C ASP A 47 -7.56 -0.73 -10.22
N LEU A 48 -7.14 0.08 -11.20
CA LEU A 48 -7.95 1.19 -11.72
C LEU A 48 -9.29 0.72 -12.31
N ARG A 49 -9.34 -0.46 -12.91
CA ARG A 49 -10.61 -1.06 -13.38
C ARG A 49 -11.51 -1.41 -12.20
N GLN A 50 -10.96 -2.00 -11.15
CA GLN A 50 -11.71 -2.36 -9.95
C GLN A 50 -12.21 -1.12 -9.21
N ASP A 51 -11.38 -0.09 -9.06
CA ASP A 51 -11.76 1.19 -8.45
C ASP A 51 -12.96 1.83 -9.17
N ILE A 52 -12.92 1.87 -10.51
CA ILE A 52 -14.04 2.38 -11.31
C ILE A 52 -15.33 1.60 -11.01
N LEU A 53 -15.26 0.27 -10.94
CA LEU A 53 -16.43 -0.56 -10.67
C LEU A 53 -16.96 -0.38 -9.25
N VAL A 54 -16.08 -0.29 -8.25
CA VAL A 54 -16.45 -0.06 -6.85
C VAL A 54 -17.16 1.28 -6.71
N VAL A 55 -16.58 2.35 -7.24
CA VAL A 55 -17.20 3.70 -7.18
C VAL A 55 -18.50 3.72 -7.96
N LEU A 56 -18.59 3.01 -9.09
CA LEU A 56 -19.83 2.89 -9.85
C LEU A 56 -20.93 2.19 -9.05
N ILE A 57 -20.61 1.11 -8.33
CA ILE A 57 -21.55 0.39 -7.44
C ILE A 57 -22.02 1.28 -6.29
N GLN A 58 -21.11 2.02 -5.67
CA GLN A 58 -21.47 2.92 -4.57
C GLN A 58 -22.37 4.07 -5.05
N ARG A 59 -22.05 4.66 -6.20
CA ARG A 59 -22.80 5.79 -6.75
C ARG A 59 -24.05 5.39 -7.53
N SER A 60 -24.22 4.11 -7.88
CA SER A 60 -25.40 3.64 -8.59
C SER A 60 -26.68 3.88 -7.80
N ARG A 61 -26.62 3.88 -6.46
CA ARG A 61 -27.75 4.23 -5.59
C ARG A 61 -28.30 5.65 -5.82
N ARG A 62 -27.51 6.54 -6.42
CA ARG A 62 -27.91 7.92 -6.75
C ARG A 62 -28.17 8.11 -8.24
N TYR A 63 -28.20 7.02 -9.02
CA TYR A 63 -28.50 7.08 -10.43
C TYR A 63 -29.98 7.43 -10.64
N ASP A 64 -30.20 8.40 -11.52
CA ASP A 64 -31.53 8.88 -11.91
C ASP A 64 -31.67 8.71 -13.43
N PRO A 65 -32.54 7.79 -13.90
CA PRO A 65 -32.70 7.51 -15.32
C PRO A 65 -33.31 8.67 -16.11
N ASP A 66 -34.08 9.57 -15.47
CA ASP A 66 -34.70 10.71 -16.14
C ASP A 66 -33.67 11.79 -16.49
N ARG A 67 -32.53 11.82 -15.78
CA ARG A 67 -31.44 12.77 -16.01
C ARG A 67 -30.42 12.29 -17.03
N SER A 68 -30.16 10.98 -17.11
CA SER A 68 -29.13 10.45 -18.00
C SER A 68 -29.25 8.94 -18.25
N ALA A 69 -28.80 8.50 -19.43
CA ALA A 69 -28.60 7.08 -19.70
C ALA A 69 -27.48 6.50 -18.82
N TRP A 70 -27.61 5.23 -18.44
CA TRP A 70 -26.63 4.51 -17.60
C TRP A 70 -25.21 4.52 -18.17
N SER A 71 -25.08 4.40 -19.50
CA SER A 71 -23.78 4.46 -20.19
C SER A 71 -23.07 5.80 -19.99
N THR A 72 -23.81 6.91 -20.02
CA THR A 72 -23.29 8.26 -19.78
C THR A 72 -22.86 8.42 -18.33
N PHE A 73 -23.70 7.99 -17.39
CA PHE A 73 -23.38 7.98 -15.97
C PHE A 73 -22.11 7.17 -15.68
N ALA A 74 -22.04 5.93 -16.17
CA ALA A 74 -20.87 5.07 -15.98
C ALA A 74 -19.61 5.67 -16.59
N ALA A 75 -19.70 6.26 -17.78
CA ALA A 75 -18.56 6.91 -18.43
C ALA A 75 -18.11 8.18 -17.72
N LEU A 76 -19.01 8.91 -17.05
CA LEU A 76 -18.67 10.07 -16.23
C LEU A 76 -17.92 9.62 -14.96
N ILE A 77 -18.48 8.67 -14.22
CA ILE A 77 -17.85 8.11 -13.02
C ILE A 77 -16.47 7.55 -13.33
N ALA A 78 -16.36 6.74 -14.39
CA ALA A 78 -15.08 6.16 -14.80
C ALA A 78 -14.02 7.23 -15.10
N ARG A 79 -14.40 8.34 -15.74
CA ARG A 79 -13.49 9.45 -16.03
C ARG A 79 -13.05 10.19 -14.78
N HIS A 80 -13.96 10.41 -13.82
CA HIS A 80 -13.62 11.05 -12.55
C HIS A 80 -12.61 10.20 -11.78
N VAL A 81 -12.84 8.89 -11.64
CA VAL A 81 -11.91 8.00 -10.95
C VAL A 81 -10.51 8.04 -11.59
N VAL A 82 -10.41 8.04 -12.92
CA VAL A 82 -9.11 8.19 -13.61
C VAL A 82 -8.47 9.55 -13.35
N ALA A 83 -9.26 10.63 -13.31
CA ALA A 83 -8.76 11.97 -13.02
C ALA A 83 -8.25 12.09 -11.57
N ASP A 84 -9.01 11.55 -10.61
CA ASP A 84 -8.66 11.52 -9.19
C ASP A 84 -7.38 10.72 -8.98
N ARG A 85 -7.26 9.54 -9.62
CA ARG A 85 -6.03 8.72 -9.62
C ARG A 85 -4.84 9.49 -10.20
N ALA A 86 -5.02 10.17 -11.34
CA ALA A 86 -3.97 10.98 -11.95
C ALA A 86 -3.55 12.17 -11.08
N GLN A 87 -4.48 12.76 -10.32
CA GLN A 87 -4.20 13.84 -9.39
C GLN A 87 -3.45 13.32 -8.16
N ALA A 88 -3.84 12.17 -7.61
CA ALA A 88 -3.16 11.53 -6.49
C ALA A 88 -1.70 11.18 -6.85
N GLU A 89 -1.47 10.58 -8.02
CA GLU A 89 -0.10 10.29 -8.50
C GLU A 89 0.75 11.56 -8.60
N ARG A 90 0.20 12.67 -9.12
CA ARG A 90 0.93 13.95 -9.17
C ARG A 90 1.23 14.54 -7.79
N GLN A 91 0.37 14.31 -6.81
CA GLN A 91 0.60 14.76 -5.43
C GLN A 91 1.66 13.91 -4.74
N SER A 92 1.67 12.60 -4.99
CA SER A 92 2.71 11.69 -4.49
C SER A 92 4.07 11.95 -5.14
N ASP A 93 4.10 12.33 -6.41
CA ASP A 93 5.32 12.65 -7.16
C ASP A 93 5.79 14.11 -6.93
N ALA A 94 4.99 14.92 -6.22
CA ALA A 94 5.40 16.26 -5.83
C ALA A 94 6.49 16.17 -4.76
N PRO A 95 7.64 16.87 -4.93
CA PRO A 95 8.69 16.84 -3.92
C PRO A 95 8.15 17.38 -2.60
N VAL A 96 8.14 16.53 -1.58
CA VAL A 96 7.87 16.94 -0.21
C VAL A 96 9.10 17.72 0.26
N PHE A 97 8.98 19.04 0.35
CA PHE A 97 10.01 19.88 0.95
C PHE A 97 9.92 19.74 2.47
N VAL A 98 10.81 18.94 3.04
CA VAL A 98 10.99 18.83 4.49
C VAL A 98 12.11 19.80 4.89
N PRO A 99 11.90 20.71 5.85
CA PRO A 99 13.00 21.46 6.45
C PRO A 99 13.94 20.47 7.14
N LEU A 100 15.14 20.31 6.63
CA LEU A 100 16.16 19.44 7.21
C LEU A 100 17.13 20.30 8.01
N GLU A 101 17.13 20.18 9.34
CA GLU A 101 18.30 20.55 10.13
C GLU A 101 19.32 19.41 10.02
N VAL A 102 20.49 19.74 9.47
CA VAL A 102 21.49 18.78 8.99
C VAL A 102 22.19 18.03 10.14
N ASP A 103 22.07 18.52 11.38
CA ASP A 103 22.83 18.02 12.53
C ASP A 103 22.18 16.84 13.27
N ASP A 104 20.92 16.49 12.97
CA ASP A 104 20.18 15.41 13.68
C ASP A 104 20.10 14.08 12.91
N PHE A 105 20.75 13.95 11.74
CA PHE A 105 20.64 12.74 10.92
C PHE A 105 21.77 11.73 11.18
N PRO A 106 21.46 10.48 11.57
CA PRO A 106 22.46 9.42 11.63
C PRO A 106 23.01 9.12 10.22
N VAL A 107 24.34 9.08 10.10
CA VAL A 107 25.06 8.82 8.85
C VAL A 107 24.62 7.47 8.27
N GLY A 108 24.12 7.47 7.03
CA GLY A 108 23.79 6.25 6.28
C GLY A 108 22.31 6.06 5.92
N CYS A 109 21.40 6.93 6.37
CA CYS A 109 20.01 6.91 5.95
C CYS A 109 19.81 7.67 4.63
N SER A 110 19.28 6.99 3.59
CA SER A 110 18.84 7.67 2.36
C SER A 110 17.43 8.20 2.53
N ILE A 111 17.17 9.44 2.10
CA ILE A 111 15.86 10.09 2.17
C ILE A 111 14.79 9.42 1.31
N THR A 112 15.21 8.63 0.31
CA THR A 112 14.34 7.80 -0.52
C THR A 112 14.05 6.44 0.11
N CYS A 113 14.76 6.08 1.19
CA CYS A 113 14.30 5.08 2.13
C CYS A 113 13.23 5.74 3.00
N GLN A 114 12.08 6.07 2.41
CA GLN A 114 10.87 5.99 3.21
C GLN A 114 10.72 4.50 3.55
N GLY A 115 11.43 4.06 4.59
CA GLY A 115 10.81 3.12 5.50
C GLY A 115 9.50 3.81 5.83
N ALA A 116 8.41 3.31 5.24
CA ALA A 116 7.12 3.67 5.74
C ALA A 116 7.21 3.30 7.21
N ASP A 117 7.40 4.31 8.06
CA ASP A 117 7.16 4.21 9.48
C ASP A 117 5.66 3.94 9.58
N ASP A 118 5.29 2.69 9.26
CA ASP A 118 3.96 2.20 9.39
C ASP A 118 3.74 2.21 10.91
N PRO A 119 2.91 3.14 11.42
CA PRO A 119 2.68 3.21 12.86
C PRO A 119 2.12 1.89 13.38
N THR A 120 1.46 1.12 12.52
CA THR A 120 0.99 -0.24 12.79
C THR A 120 2.15 -1.21 13.00
N LEU A 121 3.16 -1.18 12.12
CA LEU A 121 4.37 -2.01 12.26
C LEU A 121 5.13 -1.69 13.54
N SER A 122 5.21 -0.41 13.91
CA SER A 122 5.86 0.01 15.17
C SER A 122 5.12 -0.51 16.40
N LEU A 123 3.78 -0.46 16.39
CA LEU A 123 2.94 -1.02 17.46
C LEU A 123 3.02 -2.55 17.52
N ASP A 124 3.08 -3.21 16.36
CA ASP A 124 3.23 -4.67 16.27
C ASP A 124 4.59 -5.12 16.77
N LEU A 125 5.67 -4.40 16.43
CA LEU A 125 7.02 -4.66 16.95
C LEU A 125 7.11 -4.44 18.46
N GLN A 126 6.44 -3.41 18.99
CA GLN A 126 6.36 -3.18 20.44
C GLN A 126 5.61 -4.31 21.15
N ARG A 127 4.43 -4.70 20.65
CA ARG A 127 3.67 -5.84 21.20
C ARG A 127 4.48 -7.13 21.19
N VAL A 128 5.18 -7.38 20.08
CA VAL A 128 6.02 -8.57 19.94
C VAL A 128 7.21 -8.52 20.88
N ALA A 129 7.85 -7.36 21.04
CA ALA A 129 8.94 -7.20 22.00
C ALA A 129 8.50 -7.47 23.45
N GLU A 130 7.24 -7.22 23.81
CA GLU A 130 6.64 -7.49 25.14
C GLU A 130 6.31 -8.98 25.38
N GLU A 131 6.03 -9.74 24.32
CA GLU A 131 5.70 -11.17 24.41
C GLU A 131 6.90 -12.10 24.12
N LEU A 132 8.01 -11.55 23.58
CA LEU A 132 9.17 -12.31 23.14
C LEU A 132 9.90 -13.03 24.31
N PRO A 133 10.22 -14.33 24.20
CA PRO A 133 11.03 -15.03 25.21
C PRO A 133 12.44 -14.40 25.40
N GLN A 134 13.08 -14.57 26.56
CA GLN A 134 14.35 -13.89 26.88
C GLN A 134 15.50 -14.19 25.90
N ALA A 135 15.60 -15.42 25.40
CA ALA A 135 16.65 -15.82 24.46
C ALA A 135 16.57 -15.09 23.09
N PRO A 136 15.40 -14.98 22.43
CA PRO A 136 15.27 -14.18 21.22
C PRO A 136 15.40 -12.66 21.45
N ARG A 137 15.06 -12.14 22.64
CA ARG A 137 15.25 -10.71 22.98
C ARG A 137 16.71 -10.29 23.01
N SER A 138 17.60 -11.15 23.53
CA SER A 138 19.02 -10.82 23.62
C SER A 138 19.66 -10.69 22.23
N ILE A 139 19.26 -11.53 21.28
CA ILE A 139 19.74 -11.47 19.89
C ILE A 139 19.18 -10.26 19.15
N LEU A 140 17.90 -9.93 19.36
CA LEU A 140 17.31 -8.75 18.76
C LEU A 140 18.04 -7.47 19.22
N ARG A 141 18.41 -7.39 20.51
CA ARG A 141 19.24 -6.29 21.04
C ARG A 141 20.65 -6.26 20.46
N LEU A 142 21.28 -7.41 20.27
CA LEU A 142 22.61 -7.51 19.63
C LEU A 142 22.57 -7.07 18.17
N LEU A 143 21.53 -7.48 17.43
CA LEU A 143 21.31 -7.05 16.04
C LEU A 143 21.03 -5.56 15.93
N SER A 144 20.23 -4.99 16.83
CA SER A 144 19.97 -3.54 16.83
C SER A 144 21.21 -2.71 17.13
N ALA A 145 22.13 -3.22 17.95
CA ALA A 145 23.38 -2.54 18.27
C ALA A 145 24.44 -2.67 17.16
N ALA A 146 24.51 -3.81 16.47
CA ALA A 146 25.54 -4.09 15.47
C ALA A 146 25.15 -3.65 14.04
N GLY A 147 23.86 -3.51 13.74
CA GLY A 147 23.36 -3.10 12.41
C GLY A 147 23.47 -4.17 11.31
N ASP A 148 24.31 -5.19 11.47
CA ASP A 148 24.41 -6.36 10.59
C ASP A 148 24.48 -7.69 11.37
N VAL A 149 24.03 -8.77 10.73
CA VAL A 149 24.01 -10.13 11.30
C VAL A 149 25.42 -10.67 11.52
N ALA A 150 26.36 -10.40 10.62
CA ALA A 150 27.73 -10.90 10.75
C ALA A 150 28.49 -10.14 11.84
N ASP A 151 28.26 -8.82 11.97
CA ASP A 151 28.80 -8.02 13.07
C ASP A 151 28.20 -8.44 14.43
N ALA A 152 26.90 -8.72 14.48
CA ALA A 152 26.24 -9.23 15.70
C ALA A 152 26.77 -10.60 16.13
N GLN A 153 27.07 -11.50 15.19
CA GLN A 153 27.68 -12.80 15.49
C GLN A 153 29.09 -12.63 16.08
N ARG A 154 29.89 -11.73 15.51
CA ARG A 154 31.25 -11.44 15.98
C ARG A 154 31.25 -10.76 17.35
N ALA A 155 30.26 -9.92 17.63
CA ALA A 155 30.05 -9.29 18.94
C ALA A 155 29.44 -10.26 19.97
N SER A 156 28.86 -11.38 19.53
CA SER A 156 28.28 -12.37 20.44
C SER A 156 29.38 -13.23 21.07
N CYS A 157 29.30 -13.46 22.38
CA CYS A 157 30.13 -14.46 23.07
C CYS A 157 29.65 -15.91 22.83
N GLN A 158 28.78 -16.14 21.84
CA GLN A 158 28.17 -17.43 21.58
C GLN A 158 28.89 -18.19 20.44
N PRO A 159 28.95 -19.53 20.50
CA PRO A 159 29.40 -20.32 19.36
C PRO A 159 28.54 -20.07 18.12
N CYS A 160 29.17 -20.00 16.94
CA CYS A 160 28.53 -19.67 15.66
C CYS A 160 27.20 -20.44 15.42
N ALA A 161 27.19 -21.76 15.65
CA ALA A 161 26.00 -22.59 15.49
C ALA A 161 24.87 -22.23 16.47
N SER A 162 25.20 -21.83 17.70
CA SER A 162 24.20 -21.44 18.72
C SER A 162 23.57 -20.09 18.41
N PHE A 163 24.37 -19.16 17.88
CA PHE A 163 23.89 -17.86 17.41
C PHE A 163 22.89 -18.03 16.27
N TYR A 164 23.23 -18.80 15.23
CA TYR A 164 22.31 -19.01 14.10
C TYR A 164 21.07 -19.82 14.45
N ARG A 165 21.14 -20.76 15.41
CA ARG A 165 19.95 -21.45 15.94
C ARG A 165 19.00 -20.48 16.64
N SER A 166 19.54 -19.66 17.52
CA SER A 166 18.75 -18.69 18.26
C SER A 166 18.21 -17.56 17.34
N LEU A 167 18.92 -17.23 16.25
CA LEU A 167 18.43 -16.38 15.16
C LEU A 167 17.30 -17.05 14.36
N ALA A 168 17.38 -18.36 14.13
CA ALA A 168 16.31 -19.11 13.48
C ALA A 168 15.05 -19.16 14.37
N ASP A 169 15.22 -19.33 15.68
CA ASP A 169 14.13 -19.27 16.66
C ASP A 169 13.49 -17.88 16.69
N LEU A 170 14.30 -16.82 16.68
CA LEU A 170 13.82 -15.44 16.54
C LEU A 170 13.00 -15.27 15.25
N ARG A 171 13.51 -15.74 14.11
CA ARG A 171 12.78 -15.68 12.83
C ARG A 171 11.47 -16.45 12.86
N LEU A 172 11.44 -17.61 13.52
CA LEU A 172 10.23 -18.41 13.67
C LEU A 172 9.19 -17.66 14.51
N TRP A 173 9.63 -17.04 15.60
CA TRP A 173 8.78 -16.27 16.50
C TRP A 173 8.18 -15.04 15.80
N LEU A 174 9.01 -14.25 15.10
CA LEU A 174 8.54 -13.10 14.32
C LEU A 174 7.52 -13.51 13.23
N ARG A 175 7.71 -14.67 12.61
CA ARG A 175 6.73 -15.21 11.65
C ARG A 175 5.43 -15.64 12.32
N ALA A 176 5.52 -16.28 13.48
CA ALA A 176 4.36 -16.71 14.25
C ALA A 176 3.51 -15.51 14.73
N SER A 177 4.16 -14.37 15.00
CA SER A 177 3.49 -13.11 15.32
C SER A 177 3.01 -12.32 14.10
N GLY A 178 3.05 -12.91 12.90
CA GLY A 178 2.53 -12.31 11.67
C GLY A 178 3.51 -11.39 10.93
N MET A 179 4.73 -11.18 11.42
CA MET A 179 5.72 -10.36 10.74
C MET A 179 6.42 -11.15 9.64
N ARG A 180 6.11 -10.79 8.39
CA ARG A 180 6.78 -11.32 7.20
C ARG A 180 7.80 -10.30 6.72
N PRO A 181 9.04 -10.70 6.36
CA PRO A 181 9.96 -9.77 5.73
C PRO A 181 9.28 -9.17 4.50
N PRO A 182 9.37 -7.85 4.27
CA PRO A 182 8.89 -7.26 3.03
C PRO A 182 9.56 -8.04 1.91
N GLY A 183 8.74 -8.70 1.08
CA GLY A 183 9.25 -9.57 0.03
C GLY A 183 10.29 -8.79 -0.76
N ARG A 184 11.50 -9.36 -0.87
CA ARG A 184 12.64 -8.76 -1.57
C ARG A 184 12.13 -8.18 -2.89
N MET A 185 11.96 -6.85 -2.95
CA MET A 185 11.56 -6.22 -4.20
C MET A 185 12.64 -6.54 -5.22
N PRO A 186 12.27 -6.93 -6.45
CA PRO A 186 13.25 -7.20 -7.49
C PRO A 186 14.10 -5.94 -7.66
N ASP A 187 15.42 -6.14 -7.50
CA ASP A 187 16.47 -5.13 -7.66
C ASP A 187 16.25 -4.44 -9.01
N ARG A 188 15.60 -3.27 -9.00
CA ARG A 188 15.29 -2.48 -10.20
C ARG A 188 16.58 -1.75 -10.58
N ARG A 189 17.58 -2.53 -10.98
CA ARG A 189 18.85 -1.99 -11.49
C ARG A 189 18.53 -1.09 -12.67
N MET A 190 18.75 0.19 -12.45
CA MET A 190 18.74 1.25 -13.44
C MET A 190 19.49 0.79 -14.67
N ARG A 191 18.75 0.54 -15.75
CA ARG A 191 19.33 0.46 -17.08
C ARG A 191 19.60 1.89 -17.51
N ALA A 192 20.76 2.41 -17.12
CA ALA A 192 21.37 3.51 -17.83
C ALA A 192 21.61 3.04 -19.27
N THR A 193 21.01 3.72 -20.24
CA THR A 193 21.41 3.64 -21.64
C THR A 193 21.86 5.04 -22.07
N PRO A 194 22.90 5.12 -22.91
CA PRO A 194 23.65 6.35 -23.22
C PRO A 194 22.84 7.36 -24.02
#